data_AF-A0A7X7PJC2-F1
#
_entry.id   AF-A0A7X7PJC2-F1
#
_cell.length_a   1.000
_cell.length_b   1.000
_cell.length_c   1.000
_cell.angle_alpha   90.00
_cell.angle_beta   90.00
_cell.angle_gamma   90.00
#
_symmetry.space_group_name_H-M   'P 1'
#
loop_
_entity.id
_entity.type
_entity.pdbx_description
1 polymer ?
#
loop_
_entity_poly.entity_id
_entity_poly.type
_entity_poly.pdbx_seq_one_letter_code
_entity_poly.pdbx_strand_id
1 'polypeptide(L)'
;MRIGQKQIGAGLVVLGALAIAAATLTPVPGSMGGGTSRICLICHDRGMADFVSNIILFAPLGLGLALLGRRWYFALAVGALYSLTVESLQLDVIAGRDANFGDLVANSLGAVTGWFFGVTRSWWRPTPDRAATRAIGVTVAGSALLLAALVLLRPAPQEATYYLQWTPALGGGMHIYLGEVTETRIGPLHFDGPGKIAASDSVRALLHRPDWAVTFRAGLPPRRIAPIVSIYDEEQDEVVVLAAAGHDLVYRQRLLANQLLFDGADLRMAGALQALQPGRNVVLQYRQTLREQCLTLDGARTCERGYTVGDTWSLLMFPDNWGFTERTVMAFAFLSGLFGLGGFLSPGPRTLAVQVALAVGVLLAGPPLLGYAPTPPVQLLAALTGLVAGWTIAQFTSGKDGGREPSGFAPSGAGPGRPRLKDVSSARSYTRSDGT
;
A
#
# COMPACT_ATOMS: atom_id res chain seq x y z
N MET A 1 25.39 16.94 -13.15
CA MET A 1 24.50 18.06 -12.73
C MET A 1 23.95 17.70 -11.36
N ARG A 2 24.28 18.42 -10.27
CA ARG A 2 23.82 18.07 -8.90
C ARG A 2 22.57 18.89 -8.54
N ILE A 3 21.55 18.23 -8.03
CA ILE A 3 20.24 18.84 -7.72
C ILE A 3 20.28 19.37 -6.28
N GLY A 4 20.07 20.68 -6.08
CA GLY A 4 20.00 21.30 -4.77
C GLY A 4 18.70 20.98 -4.02
N GLN A 5 18.69 21.08 -2.69
CA GLN A 5 17.50 20.79 -1.85
C GLN A 5 16.24 21.52 -2.32
N LYS A 6 16.37 22.79 -2.74
CA LYS A 6 15.24 23.57 -3.30
C LYS A 6 14.76 23.04 -4.65
N GLN A 7 15.65 22.50 -5.48
CA GLN A 7 15.26 21.88 -6.75
C GLN A 7 14.56 20.54 -6.53
N ILE A 8 15.01 19.75 -5.55
CA ILE A 8 14.28 18.54 -5.11
C ILE A 8 12.90 18.92 -4.58
N GLY A 9 12.84 19.95 -3.72
CA GLY A 9 11.58 20.44 -3.17
C GLY A 9 10.61 20.92 -4.26
N ALA A 10 11.09 21.72 -5.21
CA ALA A 10 10.28 22.16 -6.35
C ALA A 10 9.82 20.99 -7.22
N GLY A 11 10.70 20.02 -7.50
CA GLY A 11 10.37 18.80 -8.22
C GLY A 11 9.26 17.99 -7.54
N LEU A 12 9.35 17.80 -6.22
CA LEU A 12 8.33 17.09 -5.44
C LEU A 12 6.98 17.83 -5.43
N VAL A 13 6.99 19.16 -5.36
CA VAL A 13 5.75 19.95 -5.45
C VAL A 13 5.10 19.77 -6.83
N VAL A 14 5.87 19.89 -7.91
CA VAL A 14 5.34 19.78 -9.28
C VAL A 14 4.88 18.35 -9.58
N LEU A 15 5.73 17.36 -9.32
CA LEU A 15 5.39 15.95 -9.57
C LEU A 15 4.26 15.47 -8.66
N GLY A 16 4.24 15.91 -7.39
CA GLY A 16 3.16 15.63 -6.45
C GLY A 16 1.84 16.21 -6.93
N ALA A 17 1.82 17.49 -7.35
CA ALA A 17 0.64 18.12 -7.92
C ALA A 17 0.14 17.38 -9.18
N LEU A 18 1.03 17.04 -10.10
CA LEU A 18 0.67 16.29 -11.32
C LEU A 18 0.12 14.89 -10.99
N ALA A 19 0.71 14.20 -10.02
CA ALA A 19 0.22 12.89 -9.57
C ALA A 19 -1.17 13.00 -8.92
N ILE A 20 -1.39 14.00 -8.06
CA ILE A 20 -2.70 14.29 -7.46
C ILE A 20 -3.74 14.54 -8.57
N ALA A 21 -3.43 15.43 -9.52
CA ALA A 21 -4.33 15.73 -10.64
C ALA A 21 -4.64 14.48 -11.47
N ALA A 22 -3.64 13.67 -11.82
CA ALA A 22 -3.84 12.45 -12.59
C ALA A 22 -4.71 11.42 -11.85
N ALA A 23 -4.50 11.25 -10.53
CA ALA A 23 -5.23 10.28 -9.73
C ALA A 23 -6.68 10.70 -9.44
N THR A 24 -6.93 12.01 -9.29
CA THR A 24 -8.22 12.53 -8.80
C THR A 24 -9.10 13.09 -9.91
N LEU A 25 -8.51 13.57 -11.01
CA LEU A 25 -9.25 14.21 -12.10
C LEU A 25 -9.51 13.27 -13.30
N THR A 26 -9.26 11.97 -13.15
CA THR A 26 -9.61 10.95 -14.13
C THR A 26 -11.03 10.42 -13.88
N PRO A 27 -11.94 10.48 -14.86
CA PRO A 27 -13.30 9.95 -14.72
C PRO A 27 -13.28 8.45 -14.46
N VAL A 28 -14.17 7.99 -13.57
CA VAL A 28 -14.35 6.56 -13.27
C VAL A 28 -15.69 6.10 -13.84
N PRO A 29 -15.71 5.22 -14.86
CA PRO A 29 -16.96 4.72 -15.41
C PRO A 29 -17.66 3.78 -14.43
N GLY A 30 -18.93 4.05 -14.10
CA GLY A 30 -19.83 3.06 -13.47
C GLY A 30 -20.04 3.17 -11.96
N SER A 31 -19.45 4.16 -11.27
CA SER A 31 -19.86 4.52 -9.91
C SER A 31 -21.19 5.28 -9.97
N MET A 32 -22.29 4.54 -9.82
CA MET A 32 -23.53 5.18 -9.38
C MET A 32 -23.33 5.52 -7.91
N GLY A 33 -23.32 6.81 -7.57
CA GLY A 33 -23.14 7.31 -6.21
C GLY A 33 -24.14 6.65 -5.26
N GLY A 34 -23.69 5.60 -4.57
CA GLY A 34 -24.40 5.01 -3.46
C GLY A 34 -24.45 6.06 -2.35
N GLY A 35 -25.64 6.25 -1.76
CA GLY A 35 -26.00 7.32 -0.83
C GLY A 35 -25.15 7.38 0.44
N THR A 36 -23.88 7.73 0.30
CA THR A 36 -22.92 7.88 1.37
C THR A 36 -23.01 9.29 1.93
N SER A 37 -22.86 9.39 3.25
CA SER A 37 -22.87 10.68 3.93
C SER A 37 -21.64 11.48 3.52
N ARG A 38 -21.86 12.55 2.73
CA ARG A 38 -20.82 13.49 2.26
C ARG A 38 -20.04 14.20 3.39
N ILE A 39 -20.49 14.05 4.63
CA ILE A 39 -19.96 14.71 5.83
C ILE A 39 -19.15 13.73 6.70
N CYS A 40 -19.15 12.42 6.41
CA CYS A 40 -18.42 11.47 7.24
C CYS A 40 -16.93 11.35 6.85
N LEU A 41 -16.06 11.22 7.87
CA LEU A 41 -14.63 11.02 7.70
C LEU A 41 -14.27 9.62 7.13
N ILE A 42 -14.91 8.55 7.62
CA ILE A 42 -14.63 7.14 7.27
C ILE A 42 -15.92 6.31 7.35
N CYS A 43 -16.90 6.51 6.46
CA CYS A 43 -18.20 5.80 6.54
C CYS A 43 -18.63 5.03 5.28
N HIS A 44 -17.85 5.05 4.20
CA HIS A 44 -18.17 4.24 3.01
C HIS A 44 -17.30 2.98 2.98
N ASP A 45 -17.65 2.02 2.13
CA ASP A 45 -17.14 0.63 2.11
C ASP A 45 -15.61 0.50 2.03
N ARG A 46 -14.95 1.53 1.50
CA ARG A 46 -13.49 1.66 1.32
C ARG A 46 -12.89 2.89 2.04
N GLY A 47 -13.57 3.39 3.08
CA GLY A 47 -13.23 4.65 3.76
C GLY A 47 -11.81 4.71 4.32
N MET A 48 -11.29 3.62 4.89
CA MET A 48 -9.94 3.59 5.41
C MET A 48 -8.90 3.54 4.28
N ALA A 49 -9.18 2.79 3.22
CA ALA A 49 -8.33 2.74 2.03
C ALA A 49 -8.19 4.12 1.39
N ASP A 50 -9.30 4.85 1.21
CA ASP A 50 -9.30 6.18 0.61
C ASP A 50 -8.60 7.19 1.52
N PHE A 51 -8.88 7.16 2.83
CA PHE A 51 -8.20 8.02 3.81
C PHE A 51 -6.68 7.83 3.81
N VAL A 52 -6.20 6.58 3.85
CA VAL A 52 -4.75 6.29 3.85
C VAL A 52 -4.12 6.62 2.50
N SER A 53 -4.78 6.29 1.38
CA SER A 53 -4.29 6.58 0.03
C SER A 53 -4.14 8.08 -0.20
N ASN A 54 -5.10 8.88 0.27
CA ASN A 54 -5.08 10.33 0.18
C ASN A 54 -3.93 10.95 0.99
N ILE A 55 -3.65 10.43 2.19
CA ILE A 55 -2.46 10.83 2.97
C ILE A 55 -1.17 10.54 2.19
N ILE A 56 -1.04 9.34 1.63
CA ILE A 56 0.15 8.92 0.85
C ILE A 56 0.30 9.80 -0.39
N LEU A 57 -0.80 10.10 -1.08
CA LEU A 57 -0.81 10.88 -2.32
C LEU A 57 -0.41 12.35 -2.10
N PHE A 58 -0.82 12.96 -0.98
CA PHE A 58 -0.51 14.36 -0.65
C PHE A 58 0.82 14.56 0.10
N ALA A 59 1.40 13.51 0.70
CA ALA A 59 2.66 13.62 1.43
C ALA A 59 3.85 14.16 0.60
N PRO A 60 4.08 13.77 -0.67
CA PRO A 60 5.16 14.33 -1.49
C PRO A 60 5.06 15.85 -1.68
N LEU A 61 3.84 16.39 -1.83
CA LEU A 61 3.60 17.84 -1.94
C LEU A 61 4.06 18.57 -0.67
N GLY A 62 3.63 18.07 0.49
CA GLY A 62 4.03 18.58 1.80
C GLY A 62 5.53 18.54 2.05
N LEU A 63 6.16 17.41 1.70
CA LEU A 63 7.60 17.21 1.77
C LEU A 63 8.34 18.23 0.90
N GLY A 64 7.88 18.43 -0.35
CA GLY A 64 8.45 19.43 -1.25
C GLY A 64 8.38 20.85 -0.68
N LEU A 65 7.24 21.23 -0.10
CA LEU A 65 7.06 22.54 0.55
C LEU A 65 7.98 22.73 1.77
N ALA A 66 8.19 21.70 2.58
CA ALA A 66 9.17 21.72 3.67
C ALA A 66 10.60 21.94 3.15
N LEU A 67 11.00 21.23 2.09
CA LEU A 67 12.33 21.38 1.48
C LEU A 67 12.54 22.76 0.82
N LEU A 68 11.46 23.45 0.47
CA LEU A 68 11.47 24.84 0.02
C LEU A 68 11.51 25.86 1.19
N GLY A 69 11.49 25.40 2.44
CA GLY A 69 11.55 26.25 3.64
C GLY A 69 10.21 26.87 4.02
N ARG A 70 9.09 26.34 3.52
CA ARG A 70 7.75 26.80 3.90
C ARG A 70 7.37 26.24 5.27
N ARG A 71 6.49 26.94 6.00
CA ARG A 71 6.01 26.51 7.34
C ARG A 71 4.82 25.56 7.22
N TRP A 72 4.54 24.78 8.27
CA TRP A 72 3.51 23.74 8.26
C TRP A 72 2.11 24.28 7.93
N TYR A 73 1.75 25.47 8.39
CA TYR A 73 0.46 26.09 8.07
C TYR A 73 0.33 26.45 6.58
N PHE A 74 1.44 26.69 5.88
CA PHE A 74 1.43 26.87 4.43
C PHE A 74 1.21 25.54 3.72
N ALA A 75 1.83 24.45 4.19
CA ALA A 75 1.55 23.11 3.66
C ALA A 75 0.09 22.69 3.90
N LEU A 76 -0.46 22.99 5.08
CA LEU A 76 -1.88 22.80 5.39
C LEU A 76 -2.77 23.61 4.43
N ALA A 77 -2.51 24.91 4.28
CA ALA A 77 -3.31 25.78 3.41
C ALA A 77 -3.26 25.34 1.93
N VAL A 78 -2.09 24.98 1.42
CA VAL A 78 -1.94 24.48 0.04
C VAL A 78 -2.63 23.13 -0.12
N GLY A 79 -2.46 22.19 0.82
CA GLY A 79 -3.13 20.89 0.78
C GLY A 79 -4.65 21.03 0.81
N ALA A 80 -5.18 21.84 1.73
CA ALA A 80 -6.62 22.10 1.86
C ALA A 80 -7.20 22.80 0.63
N LEU A 81 -6.52 23.83 0.10
CA LEU A 81 -7.01 24.57 -1.08
C LEU A 81 -6.97 23.71 -2.35
N TYR A 82 -5.90 22.93 -2.54
CA TYR A 82 -5.84 22.00 -3.66
C TYR A 82 -6.94 20.95 -3.53
N SER A 83 -7.06 20.31 -2.36
CA SER A 83 -8.12 19.33 -2.13
C SER A 83 -9.51 19.92 -2.38
N LEU A 84 -9.82 21.10 -1.83
CA LEU A 84 -11.08 21.81 -2.11
C LEU A 84 -11.32 22.05 -3.61
N THR A 85 -10.25 22.38 -4.37
CA THR A 85 -10.34 22.56 -5.82
C THR A 85 -10.69 21.24 -6.52
N VAL A 86 -10.05 20.14 -6.13
CA VAL A 86 -10.33 18.79 -6.66
C VAL A 86 -11.76 18.37 -6.35
N GLU A 87 -12.19 18.47 -5.10
CA GLU A 87 -13.55 18.14 -4.66
C GLU A 87 -14.61 18.97 -5.42
N SER A 88 -14.37 20.27 -5.61
CA SER A 88 -15.26 21.15 -6.37
C SER A 88 -15.35 20.74 -7.84
N LEU A 89 -14.24 20.34 -8.45
CA LEU A 89 -14.23 19.83 -9.83
C LEU A 89 -14.95 18.48 -9.93
N GLN A 90 -14.85 17.62 -8.91
CA GLN A 90 -15.54 16.34 -8.87
C GLN A 90 -17.06 16.50 -8.71
N LEU A 91 -17.52 17.52 -8.00
CA LEU A 91 -18.95 17.85 -7.90
C LEU A 91 -19.57 18.21 -9.26
N ASP A 92 -18.91 19.09 -10.02
CA ASP A 92 -19.54 19.77 -11.15
C ASP A 92 -19.06 19.28 -12.53
N VAL A 93 -17.86 18.68 -12.61
CA VAL A 93 -17.17 18.44 -13.89
C VAL A 93 -16.81 16.97 -14.10
N ILE A 94 -16.43 16.24 -13.05
CA ILE A 94 -15.86 14.90 -13.20
C ILE A 94 -16.87 13.84 -12.82
N ALA A 95 -17.55 13.30 -13.83
CA ALA A 95 -18.52 12.24 -13.67
C ALA A 95 -17.89 10.97 -13.03
N GLY A 96 -18.62 10.37 -12.09
CA GLY A 96 -18.24 9.12 -11.43
C GLY A 96 -17.28 9.27 -10.24
N ARG A 97 -17.14 10.49 -9.70
CA ARG A 97 -16.46 10.71 -8.40
C ARG A 97 -17.44 11.38 -7.44
N ASP A 98 -17.41 10.95 -6.18
CA ASP A 98 -18.20 11.55 -5.12
C ASP A 98 -17.31 12.45 -4.28
N ALA A 99 -17.71 13.71 -4.11
CA ALA A 99 -16.97 14.62 -3.24
C ALA A 99 -17.22 14.26 -1.77
N ASN A 100 -16.13 14.21 -0.99
CA ASN A 100 -16.16 13.74 0.38
C ASN A 100 -15.37 14.66 1.33
N PHE A 101 -16.01 15.10 2.41
CA PHE A 101 -15.32 15.85 3.47
C PHE A 101 -14.17 15.04 4.09
N GLY A 102 -14.29 13.71 4.14
CA GLY A 102 -13.22 12.83 4.59
C GLY A 102 -11.93 13.00 3.77
N ASP A 103 -12.05 13.16 2.46
CA ASP A 103 -10.92 13.31 1.54
C ASP A 103 -10.26 14.69 1.70
N LEU A 104 -11.05 15.75 1.94
CA LEU A 104 -10.53 17.07 2.30
C LEU A 104 -9.61 17.01 3.52
N VAL A 105 -10.03 16.29 4.56
CA VAL A 105 -9.25 16.12 5.79
C VAL A 105 -8.02 15.25 5.54
N ALA A 106 -8.18 14.09 4.88
CA ALA A 106 -7.09 13.17 4.58
C ALA A 106 -5.98 13.81 3.75
N ASN A 107 -6.34 14.53 2.68
CA ASN A 107 -5.41 15.25 1.81
C ASN A 107 -4.65 16.34 2.57
N SER A 108 -5.35 17.10 3.41
CA SER A 108 -4.76 18.14 4.27
C SER A 108 -3.77 17.54 5.28
N LEU A 109 -4.12 16.41 5.91
CA LEU A 109 -3.25 15.67 6.81
C LEU A 109 -2.05 15.07 6.07
N GLY A 110 -2.23 14.59 4.84
CA GLY A 110 -1.15 14.13 3.97
C GLY A 110 -0.10 15.22 3.74
N ALA A 111 -0.53 16.43 3.37
CA ALA A 111 0.36 17.57 3.17
C ALA A 111 1.11 17.95 4.45
N VAL A 112 0.44 17.94 5.62
CA VAL A 112 1.10 18.21 6.92
C VAL A 112 2.08 17.09 7.30
N THR A 113 1.70 15.83 7.09
CA THR A 113 2.53 14.65 7.37
C THR A 113 3.81 14.67 6.55
N GLY A 114 3.68 14.90 5.24
CA GLY A 114 4.81 15.09 4.34
C GLY A 114 5.73 16.24 4.76
N TRP A 115 5.14 17.36 5.21
CA TRP A 115 5.90 18.48 5.72
C TRP A 115 6.73 18.11 6.95
N PHE A 116 6.15 17.39 7.92
CA PHE A 116 6.86 16.90 9.10
C PHE A 116 8.03 15.99 8.73
N PHE A 117 7.86 15.09 7.75
CA PHE A 117 8.96 14.28 7.23
C PHE A 117 10.09 15.17 6.66
N GLY A 118 9.75 16.25 5.95
CA GLY A 118 10.74 17.16 5.35
C GLY A 118 11.52 18.01 6.35
N VAL A 119 10.88 18.49 7.42
CA VAL A 119 11.57 19.32 8.42
C VAL A 119 12.35 18.53 9.45
N THR A 120 12.04 17.25 9.64
CA THR A 120 12.71 16.43 10.64
C THR A 120 14.12 16.08 10.16
N ARG A 121 15.06 17.02 10.36
CA ARG A 121 16.46 16.98 9.91
C ARG A 121 17.20 15.72 10.36
N SER A 122 16.76 15.12 11.47
CA SER A 122 17.32 13.87 12.00
C SER A 122 17.08 12.66 11.07
N TRP A 123 16.06 12.68 10.20
CA TRP A 123 15.83 11.63 9.21
C TRP A 123 16.82 11.72 8.05
N TRP A 124 17.08 12.94 7.56
CA TRP A 124 17.94 13.16 6.39
C TRP A 124 19.44 13.21 6.71
N ARG A 125 19.79 13.48 7.97
CA ARG A 125 21.18 13.55 8.46
C ARG A 125 21.31 12.99 9.88
N PRO A 126 21.13 11.67 10.07
CA PRO A 126 21.40 11.07 11.38
C PRO A 126 22.90 11.20 11.69
N THR A 127 23.27 11.26 12.98
CA THR A 127 24.66 11.02 13.37
C THR A 127 25.07 9.61 12.88
N PRO A 128 26.34 9.38 12.50
CA PRO A 128 26.78 8.10 11.96
C PRO A 128 26.31 6.89 12.79
N ASP A 129 26.36 7.02 14.12
CA ASP A 129 25.98 5.99 15.08
C ASP A 129 24.49 5.62 15.04
N ARG A 130 23.60 6.58 14.72
CA ARG A 130 22.14 6.36 14.69
C ARG A 130 21.60 6.13 13.27
N ALA A 131 22.40 6.39 12.24
CA ALA A 131 21.99 6.25 10.85
C ALA A 131 21.68 4.80 10.50
N ALA A 132 22.58 3.88 10.87
CA ALA A 132 22.40 2.46 10.58
C ALA A 132 21.17 1.88 11.29
N THR A 133 20.99 2.17 12.58
CA THR A 133 19.85 1.70 13.36
C THR A 133 18.52 2.21 12.81
N ARG A 134 18.45 3.47 12.38
CA ARG A 134 17.23 4.03 11.77
C ARG A 134 16.93 3.39 10.41
N ALA A 135 17.93 3.25 9.55
CA ALA A 135 17.76 2.62 8.25
C ALA A 135 17.25 1.17 8.39
N ILE A 136 17.89 0.38 9.26
CA ILE A 136 17.46 -0.98 9.58
C ILE A 136 16.06 -0.97 10.21
N GLY A 137 15.79 -0.08 11.15
CA GLY A 137 14.49 0.06 11.81
C GLY A 137 13.36 0.36 10.83
N VAL A 138 13.59 1.19 9.81
CA VAL A 138 12.62 1.46 8.74
C VAL A 138 12.39 0.22 7.88
N THR A 139 13.45 -0.51 7.53
CA THR A 139 13.30 -1.79 6.81
C THR A 139 12.52 -2.81 7.62
N VAL A 140 12.79 -2.94 8.92
CA VAL A 140 12.05 -3.82 9.84
C VAL A 140 10.59 -3.39 9.93
N ALA A 141 10.31 -2.09 10.09
CA ALA A 141 8.96 -1.56 10.16
C ALA A 141 8.19 -1.79 8.84
N GLY A 142 8.82 -1.57 7.68
CA GLY A 142 8.22 -1.86 6.38
C GLY A 142 7.90 -3.35 6.20
N SER A 143 8.82 -4.24 6.58
CA SER A 143 8.59 -5.68 6.56
C SER A 143 7.47 -6.10 7.51
N ALA A 144 7.44 -5.56 8.74
CA ALA A 144 6.39 -5.84 9.71
C ALA A 144 5.02 -5.34 9.22
N LEU A 145 4.97 -4.17 8.58
CA LEU A 145 3.75 -3.62 7.98
C LEU A 145 3.22 -4.54 6.87
N LEU A 146 4.09 -5.09 6.00
CA LEU A 146 3.68 -6.05 4.98
C LEU A 146 3.11 -7.34 5.58
N LEU A 147 3.73 -7.88 6.64
CA LEU A 147 3.22 -9.07 7.31
C LEU A 147 1.89 -8.80 8.01
N ALA A 148 1.72 -7.63 8.62
CA ALA A 148 0.46 -7.22 9.21
C ALA A 148 -0.63 -7.03 8.12
N ALA A 149 -0.28 -6.42 7.00
CA ALA A 149 -1.17 -6.25 5.85
C ALA A 149 -1.60 -7.60 5.26
N LEU A 150 -0.71 -8.61 5.20
CA LEU A 150 -1.09 -9.96 4.81
C LEU A 150 -2.21 -10.53 5.69
N VAL A 151 -2.16 -10.33 7.00
CA VAL A 151 -3.21 -10.80 7.93
C VAL A 151 -4.59 -10.21 7.57
N LEU A 152 -4.64 -9.00 7.01
CA LEU A 152 -5.89 -8.39 6.56
C LEU A 152 -6.50 -9.11 5.34
N LEU A 153 -5.72 -9.90 4.60
CA LEU A 153 -6.20 -10.72 3.49
C LEU A 153 -6.79 -12.07 3.92
N ARG A 154 -7.06 -12.29 5.21
CA ARG A 154 -7.76 -13.50 5.68
C ARG A 154 -9.26 -13.40 5.37
N PRO A 155 -9.90 -14.48 4.89
CA PRO A 155 -11.35 -14.54 4.79
C PRO A 155 -12.00 -14.27 6.15
N ALA A 156 -12.98 -13.36 6.17
CA ALA A 156 -13.69 -12.95 7.37
C ALA A 156 -15.21 -12.86 7.10
N PRO A 157 -15.86 -14.00 6.79
CA PRO A 157 -17.29 -14.04 6.52
C PRO A 157 -18.09 -13.63 7.77
N GLN A 158 -19.15 -12.85 7.60
CA GLN A 158 -19.87 -12.19 8.69
C GLN A 158 -21.16 -12.92 9.10
N GLU A 159 -21.56 -12.75 10.37
CA GLU A 159 -22.80 -13.30 10.91
C GLU A 159 -24.05 -12.61 10.32
N ALA A 160 -24.60 -13.21 9.27
CA ALA A 160 -25.79 -12.74 8.56
C ALA A 160 -26.56 -13.91 7.89
N THR A 161 -27.77 -13.66 7.39
CA THR A 161 -28.43 -14.58 6.46
C THR A 161 -27.79 -14.46 5.09
N TYR A 162 -27.42 -15.59 4.48
CA TYR A 162 -26.85 -15.62 3.14
C TYR A 162 -27.90 -15.93 2.07
N TYR A 163 -27.68 -15.36 0.89
CA TYR A 163 -28.48 -15.55 -0.32
C TYR A 163 -27.56 -15.99 -1.46
N LEU A 164 -27.84 -17.18 -2.00
CA LEU A 164 -27.17 -17.70 -3.18
C LEU A 164 -27.78 -17.06 -4.43
N GLN A 165 -26.93 -16.62 -5.35
CA GLN A 165 -27.36 -16.05 -6.61
C GLN A 165 -26.65 -16.76 -7.77
N TRP A 166 -27.41 -17.03 -8.82
CA TRP A 166 -26.93 -17.65 -10.06
C TRP A 166 -26.97 -16.62 -11.17
N THR A 167 -25.84 -16.45 -11.86
CA THR A 167 -25.66 -15.49 -12.97
C THR A 167 -26.36 -14.14 -12.74
N PRO A 168 -26.21 -13.51 -11.55
CA PRO A 168 -26.98 -12.32 -11.21
C PRO A 168 -26.60 -11.12 -12.06
N ALA A 169 -27.58 -10.25 -12.27
CA ALA A 169 -27.37 -8.90 -12.78
C ALA A 169 -27.00 -7.97 -11.62
N LEU A 170 -25.72 -7.99 -11.23
CA LEU A 170 -25.18 -7.07 -10.22
C LEU A 170 -24.86 -5.70 -10.84
N GLY A 171 -25.05 -4.63 -10.07
CA GLY A 171 -24.63 -3.28 -10.44
C GLY A 171 -23.11 -3.09 -10.40
N GLY A 172 -22.65 -1.85 -10.21
CA GLY A 172 -21.22 -1.57 -9.92
C GLY A 172 -20.24 -1.83 -11.07
N GLY A 173 -20.71 -1.84 -12.33
CA GLY A 173 -19.85 -2.05 -13.50
C GLY A 173 -19.56 -3.52 -13.84
N MET A 174 -20.19 -4.47 -13.15
CA MET A 174 -20.18 -5.89 -13.52
C MET A 174 -21.08 -6.17 -14.73
N HIS A 175 -20.75 -7.20 -15.49
CA HIS A 175 -21.57 -7.70 -16.60
C HIS A 175 -22.40 -8.90 -16.18
N ILE A 176 -23.49 -9.17 -16.90
CA ILE A 176 -24.25 -10.40 -16.73
C ILE A 176 -23.48 -11.54 -17.40
N TYR A 177 -23.31 -12.66 -16.69
CA TYR A 177 -22.75 -13.86 -17.28
C TYR A 177 -23.79 -14.51 -18.21
N LEU A 178 -23.47 -14.63 -19.50
CA LEU A 178 -24.40 -15.13 -20.53
C LEU A 178 -24.45 -16.67 -20.63
N GLY A 179 -24.19 -17.35 -19.51
CA GLY A 179 -24.39 -18.79 -19.35
C GLY A 179 -25.52 -19.05 -18.35
N GLU A 180 -25.72 -20.31 -17.97
CA GLU A 180 -26.79 -20.70 -17.07
C GLU A 180 -26.27 -21.71 -16.05
N VAL A 181 -26.33 -21.37 -14.77
CA VAL A 181 -25.99 -22.29 -13.68
C VAL A 181 -27.18 -23.21 -13.43
N THR A 182 -26.92 -24.51 -13.32
CA THR A 182 -27.94 -25.53 -13.07
C THR A 182 -27.81 -26.16 -11.69
N GLU A 183 -26.61 -26.14 -11.12
CA GLU A 183 -26.34 -26.74 -9.81
C GLU A 183 -25.18 -25.99 -9.15
N THR A 184 -25.26 -25.80 -7.84
CA THR A 184 -24.15 -25.32 -7.02
C THR A 184 -23.99 -26.19 -5.79
N ARG A 185 -22.75 -26.51 -5.46
CA ARG A 185 -22.37 -27.15 -4.21
C ARG A 185 -21.29 -26.37 -3.51
N ILE A 186 -21.36 -26.38 -2.18
CA ILE A 186 -20.33 -25.83 -1.30
C ILE A 186 -20.01 -26.93 -0.29
N GLY A 187 -18.87 -27.61 -0.49
CA GLY A 187 -18.51 -28.82 0.24
C GLY A 187 -19.61 -29.89 0.14
N PRO A 188 -20.23 -30.29 1.29
CA PRO A 188 -21.31 -31.28 1.29
C PRO A 188 -22.69 -30.70 0.93
N LEU A 189 -22.86 -29.37 0.97
CA LEU A 189 -24.16 -28.72 0.78
C LEU A 189 -24.48 -28.61 -0.71
N HIS A 190 -25.71 -28.98 -1.10
CA HIS A 190 -26.24 -28.81 -2.45
C HIS A 190 -27.30 -27.73 -2.49
N PHE A 191 -27.34 -27.02 -3.61
CA PHE A 191 -28.31 -26.01 -3.91
C PHE A 191 -28.83 -26.22 -5.34
N ASP A 192 -30.15 -26.41 -5.46
CA ASP A 192 -30.86 -26.63 -6.72
C ASP A 192 -31.44 -25.34 -7.31
N GLY A 193 -31.17 -24.20 -6.69
CA GLY A 193 -31.61 -22.89 -7.16
C GLY A 193 -31.03 -21.72 -6.36
N PRO A 194 -31.14 -20.49 -6.88
CA PRO A 194 -30.82 -19.28 -6.14
C PRO A 194 -31.85 -19.04 -5.03
N GLY A 195 -31.48 -18.27 -4.01
CA GLY A 195 -32.38 -17.88 -2.93
C GLY A 195 -31.71 -17.90 -1.55
N LYS A 196 -32.53 -17.77 -0.52
CA LYS A 196 -32.08 -17.76 0.88
C LYS A 196 -31.46 -19.11 1.25
N ILE A 197 -30.24 -19.08 1.79
CA ILE A 197 -29.51 -20.24 2.30
C ILE A 197 -29.97 -20.52 3.73
N ALA A 198 -30.79 -21.55 3.92
CA ALA A 198 -31.25 -21.95 5.26
C ALA A 198 -30.07 -22.32 6.19
N ALA A 199 -29.03 -22.96 5.66
CA ALA A 199 -27.83 -23.36 6.40
C ALA A 199 -26.71 -22.29 6.35
N SER A 200 -27.06 -21.02 6.56
CA SER A 200 -26.11 -19.89 6.44
C SER A 200 -24.86 -20.06 7.32
N ASP A 201 -25.01 -20.55 8.56
CA ASP A 201 -23.88 -20.80 9.47
C ASP A 201 -22.96 -21.92 8.99
N SER A 202 -23.53 -22.97 8.37
CA SER A 202 -22.73 -24.06 7.78
C SER A 202 -21.97 -23.57 6.56
N VAL A 203 -22.59 -22.77 5.70
CA VAL A 203 -21.90 -22.13 4.56
C VAL A 203 -20.79 -21.21 5.06
N ARG A 204 -21.04 -20.37 6.07
CA ARG A 204 -20.03 -19.49 6.69
C ARG A 204 -18.80 -20.26 7.14
N ALA A 205 -18.98 -21.39 7.83
CA ALA A 205 -17.86 -22.22 8.26
C ALA A 205 -17.03 -22.76 7.08
N LEU A 206 -17.70 -23.11 5.97
CA LEU A 206 -17.05 -23.61 4.75
C LEU A 206 -16.29 -22.50 3.98
N LEU A 207 -16.72 -21.24 4.07
CA LEU A 207 -16.07 -20.12 3.37
C LEU A 207 -14.66 -19.80 3.86
N HIS A 208 -14.22 -20.33 5.02
CA HIS A 208 -12.82 -20.21 5.44
C HIS A 208 -11.86 -21.06 4.58
N ARG A 209 -12.37 -22.15 3.98
CA ARG A 209 -11.65 -23.06 3.08
C ARG A 209 -12.63 -23.55 2.01
N PRO A 210 -13.02 -22.67 1.09
CA PRO A 210 -14.12 -22.94 0.18
C PRO A 210 -13.77 -24.11 -0.75
N ASP A 211 -14.76 -24.97 -0.96
CA ASP A 211 -14.75 -26.08 -1.93
C ASP A 211 -16.03 -25.98 -2.76
N TRP A 212 -15.97 -25.16 -3.81
CA TRP A 212 -17.08 -24.93 -4.72
C TRP A 212 -17.12 -26.02 -5.77
N ALA A 213 -18.31 -26.51 -6.10
CA ALA A 213 -18.57 -27.19 -7.37
C ALA A 213 -19.77 -26.54 -8.03
N VAL A 214 -19.60 -26.07 -9.27
CA VAL A 214 -20.64 -25.37 -10.03
C VAL A 214 -20.81 -26.10 -11.35
N THR A 215 -22.03 -26.56 -11.60
CA THR A 215 -22.43 -27.12 -12.91
C THR A 215 -23.18 -26.04 -13.65
N PHE A 216 -22.70 -25.70 -14.85
CA PHE A 216 -23.31 -24.65 -15.66
C PHE A 216 -23.14 -24.88 -17.15
N ARG A 217 -24.05 -24.32 -17.93
CA ARG A 217 -23.92 -24.18 -19.37
C ARG A 217 -23.08 -22.94 -19.68
N ALA A 218 -21.93 -23.13 -20.31
CA ALA A 218 -20.98 -22.05 -20.55
C ALA A 218 -21.55 -20.96 -21.48
N GLY A 219 -21.40 -19.71 -21.08
CA GLY A 219 -21.75 -18.55 -21.90
C GLY A 219 -20.60 -18.09 -22.81
N LEU A 220 -20.85 -16.99 -23.56
CA LEU A 220 -19.77 -16.27 -24.24
C LEU A 220 -18.81 -15.63 -23.21
N PRO A 221 -17.50 -15.56 -23.49
CA PRO A 221 -16.54 -14.88 -22.62
C PRO A 221 -16.95 -13.42 -22.35
N PRO A 222 -17.15 -13.01 -21.09
CA PRO A 222 -17.60 -11.65 -20.77
C PRO A 222 -16.45 -10.65 -20.94
N ARG A 223 -16.75 -9.40 -21.31
CA ARG A 223 -15.73 -8.34 -21.48
C ARG A 223 -15.22 -7.75 -20.16
N ARG A 224 -16.02 -7.86 -19.10
CA ARG A 224 -15.71 -7.43 -17.74
C ARG A 224 -16.03 -8.58 -16.79
N ILE A 225 -15.79 -8.37 -15.51
CA ILE A 225 -16.16 -9.30 -14.46
C ILE A 225 -17.67 -9.57 -14.56
N ALA A 226 -18.03 -10.85 -14.68
CA ALA A 226 -19.39 -11.32 -14.72
C ALA A 226 -19.57 -12.49 -13.73
N PRO A 227 -20.35 -12.30 -12.65
CA PRO A 227 -20.62 -13.34 -11.66
C PRO A 227 -21.23 -14.59 -12.31
N ILE A 228 -20.62 -15.75 -12.05
CA ILE A 228 -21.22 -17.06 -12.37
C ILE A 228 -22.12 -17.46 -11.21
N VAL A 229 -21.57 -17.42 -9.99
CA VAL A 229 -22.28 -17.65 -8.74
C VAL A 229 -21.76 -16.68 -7.68
N SER A 230 -22.66 -16.19 -6.83
CA SER A 230 -22.30 -15.33 -5.71
C SER A 230 -23.13 -15.61 -4.46
N ILE A 231 -22.59 -15.20 -3.32
CA ILE A 231 -23.30 -15.11 -2.05
C ILE A 231 -23.28 -13.65 -1.61
N TYR A 232 -24.46 -13.14 -1.32
CA TYR A 232 -24.71 -11.85 -0.71
C TYR A 232 -25.45 -12.07 0.61
N ASP A 233 -25.39 -11.11 1.52
CA ASP A 233 -26.19 -11.16 2.75
C ASP A 233 -27.51 -10.39 2.65
N GLU A 234 -28.21 -10.27 3.78
CA GLU A 234 -29.48 -9.56 3.91
C GLU A 234 -29.36 -8.04 3.68
N GLU A 235 -28.20 -7.45 3.96
CA GLU A 235 -27.85 -6.05 3.68
C GLU A 235 -27.47 -5.77 2.23
N GLN A 236 -27.42 -6.81 1.37
CA GLN A 236 -26.91 -6.73 -0.01
C GLN A 236 -25.40 -6.46 -0.08
N ASP A 237 -24.66 -6.84 0.96
CA ASP A 237 -23.21 -6.80 0.98
C ASP A 237 -22.63 -8.06 0.30
N GLU A 238 -21.57 -7.85 -0.47
CA GLU A 238 -20.84 -8.95 -1.12
C GLU A 238 -20.15 -9.83 -0.07
N VAL A 239 -20.46 -11.13 -0.06
CA VAL A 239 -19.80 -12.12 0.79
C VAL A 239 -18.77 -12.91 -0.01
N VAL A 240 -19.18 -13.48 -1.15
CA VAL A 240 -18.31 -14.22 -2.09
C VAL A 240 -18.83 -14.06 -3.52
N VAL A 241 -17.91 -13.93 -4.47
CA VAL A 241 -18.23 -13.96 -5.90
C VAL A 241 -17.24 -14.87 -6.63
N LEU A 242 -17.75 -15.86 -7.35
CA LEU A 242 -17.02 -16.62 -8.35
C LEU A 242 -17.47 -16.14 -9.73
N ALA A 243 -16.57 -15.50 -10.46
CA ALA A 243 -16.86 -14.77 -11.69
C ALA A 243 -15.94 -15.15 -12.85
N ALA A 244 -16.39 -14.89 -14.07
CA ALA A 244 -15.56 -14.90 -15.26
C ALA A 244 -15.19 -13.46 -15.66
N ALA A 245 -13.96 -13.25 -16.12
CA ALA A 245 -13.53 -11.97 -16.70
C ALA A 245 -12.67 -12.25 -17.94
N GLY A 246 -13.25 -12.12 -19.13
CA GLY A 246 -12.65 -12.64 -20.35
C GLY A 246 -12.51 -14.16 -20.26
N HIS A 247 -11.27 -14.63 -20.29
CA HIS A 247 -10.93 -16.05 -20.12
C HIS A 247 -10.37 -16.36 -18.72
N ASP A 248 -10.42 -15.42 -17.79
CA ASP A 248 -9.92 -15.62 -16.44
C ASP A 248 -11.04 -16.05 -15.50
N LEU A 249 -10.69 -16.89 -14.53
CA LEU A 249 -11.54 -17.13 -13.36
C LEU A 249 -11.17 -16.13 -12.27
N VAL A 250 -12.16 -15.47 -11.69
CA VAL A 250 -12.02 -14.50 -10.61
C VAL A 250 -12.76 -15.03 -9.39
N TYR A 251 -12.08 -15.02 -8.24
CA TYR A 251 -12.67 -15.35 -6.95
C TYR A 251 -12.47 -14.19 -5.99
N ARG A 252 -13.58 -13.62 -5.53
CA ARG A 252 -13.67 -12.57 -4.50
C ARG A 252 -14.34 -13.13 -3.28
N GLN A 253 -13.86 -12.71 -2.13
CA GLN A 253 -14.49 -13.01 -0.86
C GLN A 253 -14.24 -11.88 0.11
N ARG A 254 -15.15 -11.68 1.06
CA ARG A 254 -14.99 -10.70 2.12
C ARG A 254 -13.80 -11.06 3.01
N LEU A 255 -12.88 -10.11 3.15
CA LEU A 255 -11.63 -10.22 3.91
C LEU A 255 -11.73 -9.42 5.20
N LEU A 256 -10.81 -9.67 6.14
CA LEU A 256 -10.66 -8.86 7.36
C LEU A 256 -10.40 -7.37 7.01
N ALA A 257 -9.74 -7.11 5.88
CA ALA A 257 -9.56 -5.78 5.30
C ALA A 257 -10.89 -5.01 5.18
N ASN A 258 -11.94 -5.65 4.67
CA ASN A 258 -13.24 -5.02 4.45
C ASN A 258 -13.93 -4.64 5.77
N GLN A 259 -13.73 -5.41 6.83
CA GLN A 259 -14.24 -5.07 8.17
C GLN A 259 -13.57 -3.80 8.75
N LEU A 260 -12.37 -3.48 8.28
CA LEU A 260 -11.63 -2.27 8.64
C LEU A 260 -11.76 -1.16 7.57
N LEU A 261 -12.70 -1.31 6.62
CA LEU A 261 -12.95 -0.37 5.53
C LEU A 261 -11.74 -0.16 4.61
N PHE A 262 -10.83 -1.12 4.55
CA PHE A 262 -9.84 -1.21 3.50
C PHE A 262 -10.49 -1.81 2.23
N ASP A 263 -9.84 -1.59 1.10
CA ASP A 263 -10.29 -2.13 -0.18
C ASP A 263 -10.05 -3.65 -0.24
N GLY A 264 -10.67 -4.31 -1.21
CA GLY A 264 -10.62 -5.75 -1.37
C GLY A 264 -9.44 -6.25 -2.19
N ALA A 265 -9.29 -7.57 -2.23
CA ALA A 265 -8.44 -8.27 -3.18
C ALA A 265 -9.24 -9.39 -3.83
N ASP A 266 -8.98 -9.66 -5.12
CA ASP A 266 -9.41 -10.91 -5.75
C ASP A 266 -8.24 -11.85 -6.01
N LEU A 267 -8.56 -13.13 -6.07
CA LEU A 267 -7.69 -14.15 -6.63
C LEU A 267 -8.12 -14.42 -8.06
N ARG A 268 -7.16 -14.37 -8.98
CA ARG A 268 -7.44 -14.50 -10.42
C ARG A 268 -6.54 -15.56 -11.03
N MET A 269 -7.14 -16.51 -11.74
CA MET A 269 -6.44 -17.54 -12.51
C MET A 269 -6.49 -17.17 -13.98
N ALA A 270 -5.36 -16.74 -14.52
CA ALA A 270 -5.27 -16.18 -15.87
C ALA A 270 -5.49 -17.26 -16.93
N GLY A 271 -6.40 -17.01 -17.88
CA GLY A 271 -6.72 -17.95 -18.96
C GLY A 271 -7.38 -19.26 -18.51
N ALA A 272 -7.77 -19.38 -17.23
CA ALA A 272 -8.31 -20.61 -16.68
C ALA A 272 -9.59 -21.09 -17.38
N LEU A 273 -10.37 -20.18 -17.97
CA LEU A 273 -11.60 -20.45 -18.70
C LEU A 273 -11.41 -20.45 -20.23
N GLN A 274 -10.18 -20.44 -20.72
CA GLN A 274 -9.88 -20.39 -22.16
C GLN A 274 -10.42 -21.61 -22.93
N ALA A 275 -10.46 -22.77 -22.28
CA ALA A 275 -10.96 -24.02 -22.87
C ALA A 275 -12.50 -24.11 -22.95
N LEU A 276 -13.24 -23.15 -22.36
CA LEU A 276 -14.69 -23.19 -22.35
C LEU A 276 -15.27 -22.86 -23.73
N GLN A 277 -16.16 -23.73 -24.20
CA GLN A 277 -16.92 -23.53 -25.44
C GLN A 277 -18.36 -23.13 -25.10
N PRO A 278 -18.90 -22.04 -25.70
CA PRO A 278 -20.27 -21.61 -25.44
C PRO A 278 -21.30 -22.73 -25.70
N GLY A 279 -22.28 -22.84 -24.82
CA GLY A 279 -23.38 -23.79 -24.90
C GLY A 279 -23.09 -25.19 -24.35
N ARG A 280 -21.83 -25.51 -23.99
CA ARG A 280 -21.44 -26.78 -23.39
C ARG A 280 -21.72 -26.80 -21.88
N ASN A 281 -22.13 -27.96 -21.36
CA ASN A 281 -22.23 -28.18 -19.92
C ASN A 281 -20.84 -28.46 -19.34
N VAL A 282 -20.52 -27.75 -18.26
CA VAL A 282 -19.20 -27.74 -17.63
C VAL A 282 -19.37 -27.98 -16.14
N VAL A 283 -18.47 -28.79 -15.57
CA VAL A 283 -18.34 -28.93 -14.12
C VAL A 283 -17.07 -28.24 -13.69
N LEU A 284 -17.22 -27.16 -12.93
CA LEU A 284 -16.14 -26.37 -12.36
C LEU A 284 -16.02 -26.67 -10.88
N GLN A 285 -14.86 -27.14 -10.44
CA GLN A 285 -14.54 -27.25 -9.01
C GLN A 285 -13.47 -26.24 -8.64
N TYR A 286 -13.72 -25.42 -7.63
CA TYR A 286 -12.78 -24.40 -7.16
C TYR A 286 -12.50 -24.57 -5.68
N ARG A 287 -11.22 -24.72 -5.34
CA ARG A 287 -10.74 -24.79 -3.96
C ARG A 287 -9.73 -23.69 -3.70
N GLN A 288 -9.79 -23.11 -2.51
CA GLN A 288 -8.88 -22.04 -2.13
C GLN A 288 -8.38 -22.18 -0.69
N THR A 289 -7.11 -21.86 -0.53
CA THR A 289 -6.42 -21.63 0.75
C THR A 289 -5.63 -20.33 0.65
N LEU A 290 -5.07 -19.85 1.77
CA LEU A 290 -4.18 -18.70 1.76
C LEU A 290 -2.91 -18.92 0.89
N ARG A 291 -2.51 -20.18 0.68
CA ARG A 291 -1.29 -20.55 -0.03
C ARG A 291 -1.50 -20.83 -1.51
N GLU A 292 -2.63 -21.41 -1.86
CA GLU A 292 -2.92 -21.87 -3.22
C GLU A 292 -4.41 -21.80 -3.54
N GLN A 293 -4.70 -21.68 -4.82
CA GLN A 293 -6.02 -21.85 -5.41
C GLN A 293 -5.94 -22.90 -6.49
N CYS A 294 -6.95 -23.77 -6.55
CA CYS A 294 -7.00 -24.87 -7.50
C CYS A 294 -8.35 -24.87 -8.19
N LEU A 295 -8.31 -25.02 -9.50
CA LEU A 295 -9.45 -25.17 -10.36
C LEU A 295 -9.40 -26.53 -11.03
N THR A 296 -10.51 -27.25 -11.04
CA THR A 296 -10.72 -28.42 -11.89
C THR A 296 -11.83 -28.10 -12.88
N LEU A 297 -11.52 -28.13 -14.17
CA LEU A 297 -12.48 -28.00 -15.26
C LEU A 297 -12.51 -29.29 -16.07
N ASP A 298 -13.67 -29.95 -16.12
CA ASP A 298 -13.85 -31.20 -16.87
C ASP A 298 -12.76 -32.26 -16.57
N GLY A 299 -12.31 -32.33 -15.32
CA GLY A 299 -11.26 -33.25 -14.85
C GLY A 299 -9.82 -32.77 -14.99
N ALA A 300 -9.56 -31.68 -15.74
CA ALA A 300 -8.24 -31.06 -15.79
C ALA A 300 -8.04 -30.14 -14.58
N ARG A 301 -7.06 -30.45 -13.73
CA ARG A 301 -6.74 -29.68 -12.53
C ARG A 301 -5.56 -28.74 -12.77
N THR A 302 -5.75 -27.46 -12.47
CA THR A 302 -4.73 -26.41 -12.49
C THR A 302 -4.68 -25.74 -11.13
N CYS A 303 -3.50 -25.56 -10.56
CA CYS A 303 -3.32 -24.85 -9.30
C CYS A 303 -2.36 -23.69 -9.47
N GLU A 304 -2.70 -22.57 -8.85
CA GLU A 304 -1.89 -21.36 -8.81
C GLU A 304 -1.68 -20.90 -7.37
N ARG A 305 -0.78 -19.93 -7.19
CA ARG A 305 -0.54 -19.32 -5.89
C ARG A 305 -1.78 -18.60 -5.36
N GLY A 306 -1.93 -18.60 -4.04
CA GLY A 306 -2.82 -17.70 -3.32
C GLY A 306 -2.20 -16.31 -3.15
N TYR A 307 -2.60 -15.62 -2.06
CA TYR A 307 -2.11 -14.29 -1.74
C TYR A 307 -0.63 -14.29 -1.36
N THR A 308 0.08 -13.26 -1.81
CA THR A 308 1.50 -12.97 -1.58
C THR A 308 1.67 -11.57 -0.98
N VAL A 309 2.87 -11.25 -0.49
CA VAL A 309 3.19 -9.90 0.01
C VAL A 309 2.92 -8.81 -1.02
N GLY A 310 3.14 -9.10 -2.31
CA GLY A 310 2.85 -8.18 -3.40
C GLY A 310 1.37 -8.02 -3.70
N ASP A 311 0.45 -8.73 -3.05
CA ASP A 311 -0.98 -8.49 -3.19
C ASP A 311 -1.49 -7.47 -2.14
N THR A 312 -0.68 -7.12 -1.13
CA THR A 312 -1.07 -6.20 -0.05
C THR A 312 -1.32 -4.75 -0.47
N TRP A 313 -0.85 -4.32 -1.65
CA TRP A 313 -1.20 -2.99 -2.18
C TRP A 313 -2.70 -2.86 -2.48
N SER A 314 -3.38 -3.98 -2.75
CA SER A 314 -4.81 -4.00 -3.08
C SER A 314 -5.68 -3.49 -1.94
N LEU A 315 -5.20 -3.55 -0.70
CA LEU A 315 -5.86 -3.00 0.48
C LEU A 315 -6.10 -1.49 0.40
N LEU A 316 -5.31 -0.78 -0.40
CA LEU A 316 -5.39 0.67 -0.56
C LEU A 316 -6.18 1.07 -1.81
N MET A 317 -6.02 0.31 -2.90
CA MET A 317 -6.73 0.54 -4.13
C MET A 317 -6.84 -0.76 -4.92
N PHE A 318 -8.02 -1.03 -5.46
CA PHE A 318 -8.26 -2.23 -6.22
C PHE A 318 -9.08 -1.98 -7.49
N PRO A 319 -8.41 -1.77 -8.64
CA PRO A 319 -9.10 -1.54 -9.90
C PRO A 319 -9.53 -2.86 -10.57
N ASP A 320 -10.84 -3.05 -10.71
CA ASP A 320 -11.45 -4.27 -11.27
C ASP A 320 -11.05 -4.58 -12.71
N ASN A 321 -10.72 -3.54 -13.49
CA ASN A 321 -10.34 -3.65 -14.90
C ASN A 321 -8.86 -3.99 -15.11
N TRP A 322 -8.05 -4.05 -14.06
CA TRP A 322 -6.63 -4.35 -14.19
C TRP A 322 -6.37 -5.84 -14.40
N GLY A 323 -5.58 -6.15 -15.43
CA GLY A 323 -5.11 -7.48 -15.73
C GLY A 323 -3.88 -7.88 -14.90
N PHE A 324 -3.29 -9.01 -15.26
CA PHE A 324 -2.12 -9.57 -14.55
C PHE A 324 -0.89 -8.64 -14.61
N THR A 325 -0.66 -7.99 -15.76
CA THR A 325 0.51 -7.14 -15.98
C THR A 325 0.45 -5.89 -15.11
N GLU A 326 -0.68 -5.17 -15.12
CA GLU A 326 -0.86 -3.94 -14.35
C GLU A 326 -0.70 -4.20 -12.85
N ARG A 327 -1.29 -5.30 -12.37
CA ARG A 327 -1.18 -5.72 -10.97
C ARG A 327 0.25 -6.10 -10.59
N THR A 328 0.98 -6.76 -11.49
CA THR A 328 2.40 -7.10 -11.27
C THR A 328 3.28 -5.85 -11.21
N VAL A 329 3.04 -4.88 -12.10
CA VAL A 329 3.74 -3.59 -12.11
C VAL A 329 3.44 -2.82 -10.82
N MET A 330 2.18 -2.79 -10.39
CA MET A 330 1.80 -2.11 -9.15
C MET A 330 2.42 -2.78 -7.91
N ALA A 331 2.39 -4.11 -7.82
CA ALA A 331 3.07 -4.85 -6.76
C ALA A 331 4.57 -4.53 -6.72
N PHE A 332 5.22 -4.45 -7.89
CA PHE A 332 6.62 -4.08 -8.00
C PHE A 332 6.84 -2.65 -7.49
N ALA A 333 6.06 -1.68 -7.97
CA ALA A 333 6.19 -0.28 -7.58
C ALA A 333 5.95 -0.08 -6.07
N PHE A 334 4.93 -0.73 -5.51
CA PHE A 334 4.59 -0.68 -4.10
C PHE A 334 5.73 -1.20 -3.21
N LEU A 335 6.26 -2.38 -3.52
CA LEU A 335 7.37 -2.97 -2.76
C LEU A 335 8.66 -2.15 -2.93
N SER A 336 8.98 -1.70 -4.15
CA SER A 336 10.13 -0.82 -4.38
C SER A 336 10.02 0.50 -3.62
N GLY A 337 8.85 1.12 -3.60
CA GLY A 337 8.61 2.37 -2.86
C GLY A 337 8.78 2.19 -1.36
N LEU A 338 8.17 1.14 -0.78
CA LEU A 338 8.23 0.84 0.64
C LEU A 338 9.67 0.61 1.13
N PHE A 339 10.43 -0.23 0.41
CA PHE A 339 11.81 -0.53 0.77
C PHE A 339 12.79 0.58 0.37
N GLY A 340 12.41 1.43 -0.59
CA GLY A 340 13.20 2.58 -1.03
C GLY A 340 13.52 3.56 0.08
N LEU A 341 12.60 3.78 1.03
CA LEU A 341 12.85 4.64 2.18
C LEU A 341 13.97 4.09 3.07
N GLY A 342 14.00 2.78 3.31
CA GLY A 342 15.07 2.13 4.07
C GLY A 342 16.42 2.28 3.37
N GLY A 343 16.46 2.06 2.05
CA GLY A 343 17.66 2.24 1.24
C GLY A 343 18.17 3.68 1.26
N PHE A 344 17.26 4.65 1.14
CA PHE A 344 17.58 6.08 1.16
C PHE A 344 18.24 6.53 2.47
N LEU A 345 17.83 5.94 3.60
CA LEU A 345 18.41 6.25 4.91
C LEU A 345 19.73 5.50 5.19
N SER A 346 20.16 4.61 4.28
CA SER A 346 21.31 3.74 4.51
C SER A 346 22.64 4.53 4.44
N PRO A 347 23.46 4.53 5.52
CA PRO A 347 24.70 5.31 5.57
C PRO A 347 25.82 4.74 4.70
N GLY A 348 25.71 3.48 4.26
CA GLY A 348 26.77 2.83 3.49
C GLY A 348 26.45 1.38 3.11
N PRO A 349 27.34 0.75 2.31
CA PRO A 349 27.09 -0.56 1.71
C PRO A 349 26.93 -1.70 2.73
N ARG A 350 27.58 -1.62 3.89
CA ARG A 350 27.44 -2.63 4.96
C ARG A 350 26.03 -2.64 5.54
N THR A 351 25.46 -1.47 5.82
CA THR A 351 24.08 -1.36 6.31
C THR A 351 23.10 -1.80 5.24
N LEU A 352 23.33 -1.41 3.98
CA LEU A 352 22.51 -1.85 2.86
C LEU A 352 22.49 -3.40 2.74
N ALA A 353 23.64 -4.06 2.88
CA ALA A 353 23.73 -5.52 2.86
C ALA A 353 22.91 -6.17 4.01
N VAL A 354 22.94 -5.60 5.21
CA VAL A 354 22.11 -6.05 6.34
C VAL A 354 20.62 -5.86 6.03
N GLN A 355 20.22 -4.72 5.47
CA GLN A 355 18.83 -4.46 5.07
C GLN A 355 18.36 -5.44 3.99
N VAL A 356 19.21 -5.74 3.01
CA VAL A 356 18.94 -6.74 1.97
C VAL A 356 18.75 -8.12 2.58
N ALA A 357 19.68 -8.57 3.43
CA ALA A 357 19.58 -9.88 4.08
C ALA A 357 18.31 -9.99 4.95
N LEU A 358 17.98 -8.93 5.69
CA LEU A 358 16.78 -8.87 6.52
C LEU A 358 15.49 -8.88 5.68
N ALA A 359 15.40 -8.01 4.66
CA ALA A 359 14.23 -7.95 3.78
C ALA A 359 14.01 -9.28 3.06
N VAL A 360 15.06 -9.85 2.46
CA VAL A 360 14.98 -11.15 1.78
C VAL A 360 14.59 -12.26 2.75
N GLY A 361 15.22 -12.33 3.92
CA GLY A 361 14.90 -13.33 4.94
C GLY A 361 13.44 -13.27 5.39
N VAL A 362 12.94 -12.06 5.68
CA VAL A 362 11.55 -11.87 6.10
C VAL A 362 10.57 -12.16 4.96
N LEU A 363 10.85 -11.71 3.73
CA LEU A 363 9.96 -11.95 2.59
C LEU A 363 9.95 -13.44 2.17
N LEU A 364 11.02 -14.19 2.38
CA LEU A 364 11.05 -15.63 2.11
C LEU A 364 10.36 -16.45 3.21
N ALA A 365 10.60 -16.11 4.48
CA ALA A 365 10.10 -16.90 5.61
C ALA A 365 8.71 -16.47 6.11
N GLY A 366 8.44 -15.16 6.15
CA GLY A 366 7.26 -14.55 6.76
C GLY A 366 5.93 -15.04 6.16
N PRO A 367 5.68 -14.89 4.85
CA PRO A 367 4.42 -15.34 4.26
C PRO A 367 4.13 -16.84 4.48
N PRO A 368 5.07 -17.78 4.21
CA PRO A 368 4.85 -19.20 4.52
C PRO A 368 4.57 -19.48 6.01
N LEU A 369 5.25 -18.79 6.94
CA LEU A 369 4.99 -18.92 8.38
C LEU A 369 3.58 -18.48 8.76
N LEU A 370 3.01 -17.52 8.04
CA LEU A 370 1.63 -17.06 8.21
C LEU A 370 0.60 -17.90 7.42
N GLY A 371 1.03 -18.90 6.66
CA GLY A 371 0.20 -19.79 5.84
C GLY A 371 -0.09 -19.28 4.42
N TYR A 372 0.57 -18.22 3.98
CA TYR A 372 0.39 -17.59 2.65
C TYR A 372 1.28 -18.21 1.58
N ALA A 373 1.06 -17.81 0.32
CA ALA A 373 1.91 -18.22 -0.79
C ALA A 373 3.35 -17.70 -0.62
N PRO A 374 4.38 -18.48 -0.98
CA PRO A 374 5.76 -18.00 -0.97
C PRO A 374 5.93 -16.75 -1.83
N THR A 375 6.78 -15.81 -1.40
CA THR A 375 7.06 -14.59 -2.15
C THR A 375 7.73 -14.91 -3.49
N PRO A 376 7.12 -14.53 -4.63
CA PRO A 376 7.69 -14.75 -5.95
C PRO A 376 9.02 -13.99 -6.15
N PRO A 377 9.93 -14.48 -7.02
CA PRO A 377 11.21 -13.82 -7.30
C PRO A 377 11.07 -12.36 -7.76
N VAL A 378 10.04 -12.04 -8.55
CA VAL A 378 9.78 -10.66 -9.02
C VAL A 378 9.50 -9.69 -7.86
N GLN A 379 8.88 -10.16 -6.78
CA GLN A 379 8.60 -9.33 -5.59
C GLN A 379 9.85 -9.16 -4.72
N LEU A 380 10.72 -10.16 -4.65
CA LEU A 380 12.05 -10.02 -4.03
C LEU A 380 12.89 -9.01 -4.80
N LEU A 381 12.92 -9.11 -6.14
CA LEU A 381 13.59 -8.15 -7.02
C LEU A 381 13.06 -6.74 -6.77
N ALA A 382 11.75 -6.55 -6.65
CA ALA A 382 11.14 -5.25 -6.34
C ALA A 382 11.67 -4.64 -5.03
N ALA A 383 11.75 -5.42 -3.95
CA ALA A 383 12.29 -4.96 -2.67
C ALA A 383 13.79 -4.59 -2.76
N LEU A 384 14.58 -5.40 -3.46
CA LEU A 384 16.00 -5.14 -3.72
C LEU A 384 16.21 -3.87 -4.55
N THR A 385 15.44 -3.71 -5.63
CA THR A 385 15.43 -2.51 -6.47
C THR A 385 15.10 -1.28 -5.63
N GLY A 386 14.11 -1.36 -4.74
CA GLY A 386 13.78 -0.30 -3.79
C GLY A 386 14.99 0.10 -2.94
N LEU A 387 15.56 -0.84 -2.19
CA LEU A 387 16.72 -0.60 -1.32
C LEU A 387 17.90 0.02 -2.08
N VAL A 388 18.26 -0.53 -3.24
CA VAL A 388 19.39 -0.05 -4.04
C VAL A 388 19.10 1.34 -4.61
N ALA A 389 17.94 1.55 -5.22
CA ALA A 389 17.56 2.83 -5.80
C ALA A 389 17.53 3.93 -4.74
N GLY A 390 16.92 3.67 -3.58
CA GLY A 390 16.91 4.59 -2.45
C GLY A 390 18.33 4.98 -2.02
N TRP A 391 19.21 4.00 -1.82
CA TRP A 391 20.59 4.24 -1.44
C TRP A 391 21.36 5.06 -2.49
N THR A 392 21.21 4.72 -3.77
CA THR A 392 21.84 5.45 -4.88
C THR A 392 21.37 6.91 -4.93
N ILE A 393 20.07 7.17 -4.77
CA ILE A 393 19.52 8.53 -4.70
C ILE A 393 20.15 9.30 -3.53
N ALA A 394 20.28 8.68 -2.36
CA ALA A 394 20.89 9.32 -1.19
C ALA A 394 22.36 9.73 -1.44
N GLN A 395 23.15 8.90 -2.13
CA GLN A 395 24.54 9.22 -2.48
C GLN A 395 24.66 10.47 -3.36
N PHE A 396 23.74 10.65 -4.32
CA PHE A 396 23.73 11.83 -5.18
C PHE A 396 23.37 13.13 -4.43
N THR A 397 22.65 13.03 -3.31
CA THR A 397 22.17 14.19 -2.53
C THR A 397 23.10 14.65 -1.41
N SER A 398 23.93 13.75 -0.83
CA SER A 398 24.68 14.04 0.41
C SER A 398 26.12 14.57 0.23
N GLY A 399 26.69 14.52 -0.97
CA GLY A 399 28.14 14.70 -1.18
C GLY A 399 28.74 16.12 -1.12
N LYS A 400 28.31 17.05 -0.24
CA LYS A 400 28.98 18.38 -0.15
C LYS A 400 29.00 19.15 1.18
N ASP A 401 28.80 18.52 2.34
CA ASP A 401 29.01 19.23 3.63
C ASP A 401 30.39 19.01 4.27
N GLY A 402 31.33 18.36 3.56
CA GLY A 402 32.68 18.08 4.06
C GLY A 402 33.79 18.81 3.30
N GLY A 403 33.77 20.15 3.25
CA GLY A 403 34.85 20.87 2.57
C GLY A 403 34.70 22.40 2.49
N ARG A 404 34.66 23.07 3.65
CA ARG A 404 35.18 24.43 3.83
C ARG A 404 35.25 24.74 5.32
N GLU A 405 36.34 24.33 5.96
CA GLU A 405 36.90 25.22 6.98
C GLU A 405 37.30 26.50 6.24
N PRO A 406 36.86 27.69 6.68
CA PRO A 406 37.47 28.92 6.22
C PRO A 406 38.88 28.98 6.80
N SER A 407 39.86 28.50 6.02
CA SER A 407 41.25 28.90 6.20
C SER A 407 41.34 30.40 5.90
N GLY A 408 41.84 31.16 6.87
CA GLY A 408 42.35 32.52 6.65
C GLY A 408 41.55 33.64 7.28
N PHE A 409 41.81 33.91 8.56
CA PHE A 409 42.05 35.28 8.99
C PHE A 409 43.11 35.28 10.10
N ALA A 410 44.37 35.39 9.68
CA ALA A 410 45.45 35.79 10.58
C ALA A 410 45.36 37.32 10.74
N PRO A 411 45.26 37.88 11.96
CA PRO A 411 45.52 39.29 12.16
C PRO A 411 47.04 39.49 12.25
N SER A 412 47.63 39.97 11.17
CA SER A 412 48.91 40.66 11.22
C SER A 412 48.69 42.08 11.75
N GLY A 413 49.31 42.38 12.89
CA GLY A 413 49.24 43.70 13.51
C GLY A 413 50.22 43.79 14.67
N ALA A 414 51.50 43.94 14.35
CA ALA A 414 52.55 44.25 15.31
C ALA A 414 52.45 45.71 15.76
N GLY A 415 52.57 45.94 17.07
CA GLY A 415 52.78 47.24 17.72
C GLY A 415 53.08 47.06 19.22
N PRO A 416 53.98 47.85 19.84
CA PRO A 416 54.99 47.29 20.73
C PRO A 416 54.76 47.53 22.25
N GLY A 417 55.34 46.63 23.06
CA GLY A 417 55.99 46.99 24.32
C GLY A 417 55.18 46.86 25.62
N ARG A 418 55.52 45.85 26.43
CA ARG A 418 55.95 45.99 27.86
C ARG A 418 56.33 44.61 28.44
N PRO A 419 57.22 44.55 29.46
CA PRO A 419 58.20 43.48 29.60
C PRO A 419 57.78 42.32 30.51
N ARG A 420 58.38 41.15 30.27
CA ARG A 420 58.37 39.98 31.16
C ARG A 420 59.13 40.30 32.45
N LEU A 421 58.50 40.07 33.59
CA LEU A 421 59.20 39.86 34.86
C LEU A 421 59.78 38.44 34.87
N LYS A 422 61.10 38.37 35.02
CA LYS A 422 61.83 37.16 35.40
C LYS A 422 62.00 37.12 36.92
N ASP A 423 62.01 35.90 37.43
CA ASP A 423 62.30 35.47 38.80
C ASP A 423 63.46 36.20 39.48
N VAL A 424 63.30 36.52 40.77
CA VAL A 424 64.38 36.44 41.76
C VAL A 424 63.81 35.89 43.08
N SER A 425 64.42 34.78 43.48
CA SER A 425 64.38 34.09 44.77
C SER A 425 64.61 34.98 45.99
N SER A 426 63.94 34.70 47.11
CA SER A 426 64.59 34.73 48.43
C SER A 426 63.87 33.84 49.43
N ALA A 427 64.69 33.19 50.25
CA ALA A 427 64.35 32.20 51.25
C ALA A 427 64.08 32.82 52.63
N ARG A 428 63.68 31.94 53.56
CA ARG A 428 63.76 31.98 55.03
C ARG A 428 62.54 32.44 55.84
N SER A 429 61.88 31.40 56.39
CA SER A 429 61.69 31.10 57.82
C SER A 429 61.13 32.18 58.76
N TYR A 430 60.00 31.88 59.43
CA TYR A 430 59.79 32.04 60.88
C TYR A 430 58.51 31.29 61.34
N THR A 431 58.70 30.14 62.02
CA THR A 431 58.09 29.70 63.31
C THR A 431 56.63 30.10 63.65
N ARG A 432 55.72 29.14 63.88
CA ARG A 432 55.42 28.40 65.14
C ARG A 432 54.52 29.19 66.11
N SER A 433 53.29 28.73 66.34
CA SER A 433 52.78 28.31 67.66
C SER A 433 51.31 27.89 67.62
N ASP A 434 51.04 26.85 68.40
CA ASP A 434 49.75 26.24 68.71
C ASP A 434 48.71 27.17 69.35
N GLY A 435 47.45 26.71 69.31
CA GLY A 435 46.53 26.82 70.46
C GLY A 435 45.40 27.84 70.35
N THR A 436 44.21 27.40 69.96
CA THR A 436 43.08 27.12 70.87
C THR A 436 41.96 26.40 70.15
#